data_AF-C6LG53-F1
#
_entry.id   AF-C6LG53-F1
#
_cell.length_a   1.000
_cell.length_b   1.000
_cell.length_c   1.000
_cell.angle_alpha   90.00
_cell.angle_beta   90.00
_cell.angle_gamma   90.00
#
_symmetry.space_group_name_H-M   'P 1'
#
loop_
_entity.id
_entity.type
_entity.pdbx_description
1 polymer ?
#
loop_
_entity_poly.entity_id
_entity_poly.type
_entity_poly.pdbx_seq_one_letter_code
_entity_poly.pdbx_strand_id
1 'polypeptide(L)'
;MRFVANKPCNMGGKRYFIGEEIPPDEILDPAALEKMGIIHVIHDGIRKESNGREEGMPEVTFSIQIMKEDGMFEIGVTEAQIREVIKTMQMGTRDAVAHIRDAVTDDTVLIILDAADSRVQIKKEAEAKAKEIAGAEESKGDA
;
A
#
# COMPACT_ATOMS: atom_id res chain seq x y z
N MET A 1 15.35 -9.77 26.97
CA MET A 1 14.35 -10.15 25.95
C MET A 1 13.42 -8.96 25.74
N ARG A 2 13.31 -8.48 24.50
CA ARG A 2 12.54 -7.29 24.13
C ARG A 2 11.57 -7.63 23.02
N PHE A 3 10.40 -6.98 23.01
CA PHE A 3 9.36 -7.22 22.03
C PHE A 3 9.14 -5.97 21.21
N VAL A 4 9.25 -6.09 19.89
CA VAL A 4 9.12 -4.95 18.98
C VAL A 4 7.96 -5.21 18.03
N ALA A 5 7.06 -4.25 17.86
CA ALA A 5 5.98 -4.35 16.89
C ALA A 5 6.56 -4.45 15.47
N ASN A 6 6.21 -5.51 14.76
CA ASN A 6 6.55 -5.70 13.34
C ASN A 6 5.41 -5.24 12.42
N LYS A 7 4.18 -5.16 12.96
CA LYS A 7 2.98 -4.60 12.31
C LYS A 7 2.26 -3.69 13.31
N PRO A 8 1.43 -2.73 12.85
CA PRO A 8 0.57 -1.98 13.76
C PRO A 8 -0.37 -2.93 14.51
N CYS A 9 -0.27 -2.95 15.83
CA CYS A 9 -1.03 -3.87 16.69
C CYS A 9 -1.60 -3.16 17.92
N ASN A 10 -2.65 -3.74 18.50
CA ASN A 10 -3.19 -3.29 19.78
C ASN A 10 -2.86 -4.32 20.86
N MET A 11 -2.19 -3.87 21.91
CA MET A 11 -1.78 -4.67 23.06
C MET A 11 -2.04 -3.85 24.32
N GLY A 12 -2.56 -4.48 25.38
CA GLY A 12 -2.94 -3.77 26.60
C GLY A 12 -3.95 -2.62 26.42
N GLY A 13 -4.70 -2.57 25.31
CA GLY A 13 -5.59 -1.45 24.98
C GLY A 13 -4.89 -0.22 24.38
N LYS A 14 -3.58 -0.30 24.12
CA LYS A 14 -2.78 0.72 23.44
C LYS A 14 -2.41 0.26 22.03
N ARG A 15 -2.36 1.22 21.11
CA ARG A 15 -1.88 1.00 19.74
C ARG A 15 -0.37 1.17 19.68
N TYR A 16 0.31 0.21 19.05
CA TYR A 16 1.72 0.23 18.76
C TYR A 16 1.94 0.30 17.24
N PHE A 17 2.93 1.08 16.81
CA PHE A 17 3.40 1.17 15.43
C PHE A 17 4.68 0.36 15.22
N ILE A 18 5.01 0.10 13.96
CA ILE A 18 6.19 -0.70 13.58
C ILE A 18 7.45 -0.10 14.21
N GLY A 19 8.25 -0.93 14.86
CA GLY A 19 9.49 -0.53 15.54
C GLY A 19 9.31 -0.09 16.99
N GLU A 20 8.07 0.08 17.48
CA GLU A 20 7.82 0.42 18.88
C GLU A 20 8.00 -0.80 19.79
N GLU A 21 8.61 -0.57 20.95
CA GLU A 21 8.78 -1.58 21.98
C GLU A 21 7.49 -1.77 22.78
N ILE A 22 7.15 -3.03 23.03
CA ILE A 22 5.92 -3.44 23.69
C ILE A 22 6.28 -4.00 25.07
N PRO A 23 5.64 -3.52 26.15
CA PRO A 23 5.84 -4.05 27.49
C PRO A 23 5.51 -5.55 27.56
N PRO A 24 6.37 -6.39 28.17
CA PRO A 24 6.16 -7.83 28.28
C PRO A 24 4.82 -8.24 28.91
N ASP A 25 4.31 -7.44 29.85
CA ASP A 25 3.05 -7.64 30.56
C ASP A 25 1.82 -7.44 29.68
N GLU A 26 1.96 -6.75 28.54
CA GLU A 26 0.88 -6.58 27.56
C GLU A 26 0.82 -7.73 26.53
N ILE A 27 1.75 -8.69 26.61
CA ILE A 27 1.92 -9.75 25.62
C ILE A 27 1.49 -11.10 26.22
N LEU A 28 0.33 -11.58 25.78
CA LEU A 28 -0.26 -12.84 26.23
C LEU A 28 0.49 -14.08 25.72
N ASP A 29 0.78 -14.13 24.42
CA ASP A 29 1.46 -15.27 23.77
C ASP A 29 2.51 -14.78 22.77
N PRO A 30 3.75 -14.53 23.24
CA PRO A 30 4.79 -14.00 22.37
C PRO A 30 5.14 -14.93 21.20
N ALA A 31 5.08 -16.25 21.39
CA ALA A 31 5.46 -17.22 20.36
C ALA A 31 4.44 -17.26 19.22
N ALA A 32 3.14 -17.21 19.54
CA ALA A 32 2.10 -17.12 18.51
C ALA A 32 2.18 -15.80 17.75
N LEU A 33 2.41 -14.69 18.45
CA LEU A 33 2.50 -13.35 17.85
C LEU A 33 3.73 -13.19 16.96
N GLU A 34 4.86 -13.78 17.34
CA GLU A 34 6.05 -13.85 16.49
C GLU A 34 5.81 -14.72 15.26
N LYS A 35 5.17 -15.88 15.41
CA LYS A 35 4.81 -16.76 14.29
C LYS A 35 3.83 -16.09 13.31
N MET A 36 2.94 -15.23 13.79
CA MET A 36 2.03 -14.41 12.97
C MET A 36 2.72 -13.18 12.36
N GLY A 37 3.98 -12.93 12.72
CA GLY A 37 4.77 -11.77 12.25
C GLY A 37 4.24 -10.45 12.79
N ILE A 38 3.57 -10.44 13.94
CA ILE A 38 3.02 -9.24 14.59
C ILE A 38 4.10 -8.57 15.44
N ILE A 39 4.93 -9.34 16.13
CA ILE A 39 6.05 -8.86 16.94
C ILE A 39 7.36 -9.56 16.53
N HIS A 40 8.48 -8.94 16.84
CA HIS A 40 9.80 -9.57 16.88
C HIS A 40 10.24 -9.79 18.32
N VAL A 41 10.70 -11.00 18.65
CA VAL A 41 11.27 -11.32 19.97
C VAL A 41 12.79 -11.22 19.92
N ILE A 42 13.33 -10.13 20.45
CA ILE A 42 14.77 -9.89 20.51
C ILE A 42 15.31 -10.49 21.80
N HIS A 43 16.08 -11.57 21.67
CA HIS A 43 16.88 -12.11 22.76
C HIS A 43 18.18 -11.32 22.84
N ASP A 44 18.65 -10.97 24.04
CA ASP A 44 19.90 -10.22 24.22
C ASP A 44 21.08 -11.14 23.88
N GLY A 45 21.38 -11.22 22.59
CA GLY A 45 22.31 -12.17 21.99
C GLY A 45 22.00 -12.35 20.51
N ILE A 46 22.75 -11.62 19.68
CA ILE A 46 22.74 -11.65 18.20
C ILE A 46 21.48 -11.05 17.58
N ARG A 47 21.64 -9.80 17.13
CA ARG A 47 20.80 -9.14 16.13
C ARG A 47 20.78 -10.05 14.90
N LYS A 48 19.68 -10.77 14.63
CA LYS A 48 19.31 -10.99 13.24
C LYS A 48 18.89 -9.62 12.76
N GLU A 49 19.83 -8.91 12.15
CA GLU A 49 19.47 -7.80 11.30
C GLU A 49 18.51 -8.37 10.28
N SER A 50 17.23 -8.07 10.40
CA SER A 50 16.31 -8.09 9.25
C SER A 50 16.71 -6.92 8.33
N ASN A 51 17.97 -6.91 7.91
CA ASN A 51 18.38 -6.34 6.64
C ASN A 51 17.92 -7.33 5.58
N GLY A 52 16.64 -7.27 5.30
CA GLY A 52 15.99 -8.06 4.29
C GLY A 52 14.58 -7.53 4.17
N ARG A 53 14.31 -6.78 3.10
CA ARG A 53 13.07 -7.04 2.37
C ARG A 53 12.91 -8.56 2.37
N GLU A 54 11.82 -9.07 2.91
CA GLU A 54 11.53 -10.50 2.82
C GLU A 54 11.32 -10.83 1.33
N GLU A 55 12.42 -11.04 0.61
CA GLU A 55 12.44 -11.63 -0.72
C GLU A 55 11.87 -13.04 -0.57
N GLY A 56 10.57 -13.16 -0.81
CA GLY A 56 9.85 -14.43 -0.72
C GLY A 56 8.46 -14.37 -0.10
N MET A 57 8.02 -13.26 0.50
CA MET A 57 6.59 -13.10 0.78
C MET A 57 5.86 -12.79 -0.53
N PRO A 58 4.80 -13.54 -0.89
CA PRO A 58 3.98 -13.19 -2.04
C PRO A 58 3.43 -11.78 -1.85
N GLU A 59 3.48 -10.97 -2.91
CA GLU A 59 2.91 -9.63 -2.91
C GLU A 59 1.44 -9.70 -2.46
N VAL A 60 1.14 -9.07 -1.32
CA VAL A 60 -0.19 -9.14 -0.73
C VAL A 60 -1.10 -8.20 -1.49
N THR A 61 -2.08 -8.78 -2.20
CA THR A 61 -3.15 -8.06 -2.87
C THR A 61 -4.43 -8.13 -2.05
N PHE A 62 -5.11 -7.01 -1.85
CA PHE A 62 -6.42 -6.93 -1.21
C PHE A 62 -7.47 -6.60 -2.27
N SER A 63 -8.63 -7.26 -2.24
CA SER A 63 -9.77 -6.81 -3.03
C SER A 63 -10.50 -5.66 -2.34
N ILE A 64 -10.73 -4.57 -3.05
CA ILE A 64 -11.59 -3.46 -2.61
C ILE A 64 -12.70 -3.21 -3.62
N GLN A 65 -13.86 -2.74 -3.15
CA GLN A 65 -14.96 -2.32 -4.01
C GLN A 65 -14.85 -0.83 -4.33
N ILE A 66 -14.97 -0.48 -5.61
CA ILE A 66 -14.93 0.89 -6.09
C ILE A 66 -16.24 1.21 -6.84
N MET A 67 -16.74 2.42 -6.60
CA MET A 67 -17.89 2.98 -7.30
C MET A 67 -17.43 3.66 -8.58
N LYS A 68 -17.98 3.26 -9.73
CA LYS A 68 -17.93 4.03 -10.98
C LYS A 68 -19.36 4.38 -11.42
N GLU A 69 -19.49 5.17 -12.49
CA GLU A 69 -20.78 5.54 -13.07
C GLU A 69 -21.64 4.31 -13.42
N ASP A 70 -21.01 3.21 -13.86
CA ASP A 70 -21.68 1.96 -14.27
C ASP A 70 -21.95 0.98 -13.11
N GLY A 71 -21.62 1.33 -11.87
CA GLY A 71 -21.89 0.53 -10.67
C GLY A 71 -20.65 0.19 -9.83
N MET A 72 -20.81 -0.79 -8.94
CA MET A 72 -19.71 -1.28 -8.09
C MET A 72 -18.92 -2.35 -8.83
N PHE A 73 -17.59 -2.24 -8.82
CA PHE A 73 -16.70 -3.28 -9.28
C PHE A 73 -15.60 -3.55 -8.25
N GLU A 74 -15.03 -4.76 -8.30
CA GLU A 74 -13.97 -5.20 -7.41
C GLU A 74 -12.62 -5.04 -8.09
N ILE A 75 -11.63 -4.52 -7.37
CA ILE A 75 -10.26 -4.34 -7.85
C ILE A 75 -9.26 -4.85 -6.81
N GLY A 76 -8.25 -5.59 -7.27
CA GLY A 76 -7.13 -6.03 -6.45
C GLY A 76 -6.11 -4.90 -6.32
N VAL A 77 -5.68 -4.60 -5.09
CA VAL A 77 -4.74 -3.51 -4.80
C VAL A 77 -3.59 -3.99 -3.92
N THR A 78 -2.40 -3.46 -4.18
CA THR A 78 -1.20 -3.67 -3.36
C THR A 78 -0.95 -2.45 -2.45
N GLU A 79 -0.11 -2.63 -1.44
CA GLU A 79 0.31 -1.54 -0.57
C GLU A 79 0.97 -0.39 -1.35
N ALA A 80 1.80 -0.73 -2.35
CA ALA A 80 2.50 0.26 -3.17
C ALA A 80 1.52 1.14 -3.96
N GLN A 81 0.50 0.52 -4.57
CA GLN A 81 -0.54 1.22 -5.32
C GLN A 81 -1.35 2.16 -4.41
N ILE A 82 -1.77 1.70 -3.23
CA ILE A 82 -2.51 2.55 -2.28
C ILE A 82 -1.66 3.72 -1.79
N ARG A 83 -0.37 3.51 -1.50
CA ARG A 83 0.53 4.61 -1.11
C ARG A 83 0.63 5.67 -2.21
N GLU A 84 0.70 5.25 -3.46
CA GLU A 84 0.80 6.17 -4.59
C GLU A 84 -0.50 6.96 -4.82
N VAL A 85 -1.65 6.31 -4.68
CA VAL A 85 -2.97 6.98 -4.68
C VAL A 85 -3.02 8.05 -3.60
N ILE A 86 -2.77 7.69 -2.34
CA ILE A 86 -2.90 8.62 -1.20
C ILE A 86 -1.92 9.79 -1.32
N LYS A 87 -0.68 9.51 -1.74
CA LYS A 87 0.32 10.55 -2.00
C LYS A 87 -0.17 11.56 -3.05
N THR A 88 -0.71 11.07 -4.16
CA THR A 88 -1.24 11.93 -5.23
C THR A 88 -2.46 12.73 -4.76
N MET A 89 -3.35 12.12 -3.98
CA MET A 89 -4.52 12.80 -3.39
C MET A 89 -4.12 13.93 -2.43
N GLN A 90 -2.95 13.83 -1.78
CA GLN A 90 -2.46 14.85 -0.84
C GLN A 90 -1.67 15.99 -1.51
N MET A 91 -1.26 15.84 -2.77
CA MET A 91 -0.58 16.90 -3.53
C MET A 91 -1.53 18.06 -3.85
N GLY A 92 -0.99 19.24 -4.11
CA GLY A 92 -1.75 20.32 -4.74
C GLY A 92 -2.18 19.94 -6.17
N THR A 93 -3.29 20.50 -6.67
CA THR A 93 -3.88 20.10 -7.96
C THR A 93 -2.88 20.15 -9.12
N ARG A 94 -2.06 21.20 -9.19
CA ARG A 94 -1.07 21.36 -10.27
C ARG A 94 0.00 20.26 -10.22
N ASP A 95 0.52 19.99 -9.03
CA ASP A 95 1.60 19.02 -8.85
C ASP A 95 1.09 17.59 -9.04
N ALA A 96 -0.14 17.31 -8.57
CA ALA A 96 -0.81 16.04 -8.79
C ALA A 96 -1.00 15.74 -10.29
N VAL A 97 -1.48 16.71 -11.07
CA VAL A 97 -1.67 16.56 -12.52
C VAL A 97 -0.34 16.27 -13.22
N ALA A 98 0.72 17.00 -12.88
CA ALA A 98 2.05 16.74 -13.44
C ALA A 98 2.56 15.35 -13.04
N HIS A 99 2.42 14.98 -11.77
CA HIS A 99 2.84 13.68 -11.25
C HIS A 99 2.12 12.51 -11.93
N ILE A 100 0.81 12.60 -12.14
CA ILE A 100 0.01 11.59 -12.86
C ILE A 100 0.53 11.43 -14.29
N ARG A 101 0.77 12.54 -14.98
CA ARG A 101 1.25 12.53 -16.36
C ARG A 101 2.63 11.91 -16.51
N ASP A 102 3.53 12.29 -15.61
CA ASP A 102 4.97 12.09 -15.79
C ASP A 102 5.49 10.81 -15.09
N ALA A 103 4.83 10.36 -14.02
CA ALA A 103 5.36 9.30 -13.14
C ALA A 103 4.41 8.10 -12.92
N VAL A 104 3.09 8.29 -12.98
CA VAL A 104 2.14 7.20 -12.74
C VAL A 104 2.00 6.33 -13.99
N THR A 105 2.27 5.04 -13.84
CA THR A 105 2.25 4.04 -14.92
C THR A 105 1.34 2.85 -14.63
N ASP A 106 0.82 2.75 -13.41
CA ASP A 106 -0.02 1.66 -12.96
C ASP A 106 -1.50 1.99 -13.16
N ASP A 107 -2.21 1.17 -13.94
CA ASP A 107 -3.62 1.39 -14.28
C ASP A 107 -4.54 1.29 -13.05
N THR A 108 -4.19 0.45 -12.06
CA THR A 108 -4.96 0.35 -10.80
C THR A 108 -4.90 1.68 -10.04
N VAL A 109 -3.74 2.33 -10.01
CA VAL A 109 -3.60 3.67 -9.39
C VAL A 109 -4.47 4.69 -10.12
N LEU A 110 -4.46 4.68 -11.46
CA LEU A 110 -5.24 5.62 -12.28
C LEU A 110 -6.75 5.42 -12.10
N ILE A 111 -7.22 4.16 -12.11
CA ILE A 111 -8.62 3.80 -11.87
C ILE A 111 -9.09 4.32 -10.51
N ILE A 112 -8.29 4.13 -9.46
CA ILE A 112 -8.65 4.57 -8.10
C ILE A 112 -8.69 6.10 -8.03
N LEU A 113 -7.74 6.80 -8.66
CA LEU A 113 -7.73 8.26 -8.68
C LEU A 113 -8.95 8.84 -9.42
N ASP A 114 -9.33 8.25 -10.56
CA ASP A 114 -10.55 8.62 -11.29
C ASP A 114 -11.82 8.45 -10.45
N ALA A 115 -11.92 7.32 -9.74
CA ALA A 115 -13.10 7.05 -8.90
C ALA A 115 -13.15 7.93 -7.64
N ALA A 116 -12.03 8.04 -6.91
CA ALA A 116 -12.02 8.52 -5.53
C ALA A 116 -11.56 9.98 -5.33
N ASP A 117 -10.76 10.56 -6.24
CA ASP A 117 -10.31 11.94 -6.06
C ASP A 117 -11.45 12.94 -6.34
N SER A 118 -11.67 13.92 -5.48
CA SER A 118 -12.77 14.88 -5.68
C SER A 118 -12.49 15.93 -6.76
N ARG A 119 -11.23 16.08 -7.20
CA ARG A 119 -10.81 17.13 -8.13
C ARG A 119 -10.99 16.66 -9.57
N VAL A 120 -11.87 17.34 -10.30
CA VAL A 120 -12.19 17.03 -11.71
C VAL A 120 -10.95 17.01 -12.61
N GLN A 121 -9.96 17.87 -12.36
CA GLN A 121 -8.72 17.91 -13.13
C GLN A 121 -7.91 16.61 -12.99
N ILE A 122 -7.91 16.01 -11.80
CA ILE A 122 -7.19 14.76 -11.54
C ILE A 122 -7.91 13.59 -12.18
N LYS A 123 -9.24 13.52 -12.07
CA LYS A 123 -10.03 12.49 -12.76
C LYS A 123 -9.77 12.48 -14.26
N LYS A 124 -9.85 13.66 -14.89
CA LYS A 124 -9.59 13.81 -16.33
C LYS A 124 -8.17 13.43 -16.73
N GLU A 125 -7.16 13.81 -15.94
CA GLU A 125 -5.78 13.45 -16.24
C GLU A 125 -5.54 11.94 -16.04
N ALA A 126 -6.12 11.34 -15.01
CA ALA A 126 -6.03 9.91 -14.77
C ALA A 126 -6.67 9.10 -15.92
N GLU A 127 -7.86 9.50 -16.37
CA GLU A 127 -8.53 8.90 -17.53
C GLU A 127 -7.72 9.08 -18.82
N ALA A 128 -7.16 10.26 -19.04
CA ALA A 128 -6.32 10.54 -20.22
C ALA A 128 -5.04 9.68 -20.21
N LYS A 129 -4.40 9.55 -19.04
CA LYS A 129 -3.19 8.73 -18.89
C LYS A 129 -3.47 7.25 -19.09
N ALA A 130 -4.58 6.75 -18.56
CA ALA A 130 -4.98 5.35 -18.75
C ALA A 130 -5.19 5.02 -20.25
N LYS A 131 -5.84 5.93 -21.00
CA LYS A 131 -6.01 5.79 -22.45
C LYS A 131 -4.69 5.81 -23.22
N GLU A 132 -3.74 6.65 -22.81
CA GLU A 132 -2.40 6.69 -23.40
C GLU A 132 -1.67 5.35 -23.22
N ILE A 133 -1.71 4.79 -22.01
CA ILE A 133 -1.06 3.51 -21.70
C ILE A 133 -1.70 2.38 -22.50
N ALA A 134 -3.04 2.28 -22.52
CA ALA A 134 -3.76 1.26 -23.28
C ALA A 134 -3.45 1.32 -24.80
N GLY A 135 -3.45 2.53 -25.38
CA GLY A 135 -3.13 2.70 -26.81
C GLY A 135 -1.66 2.40 -27.16
N ALA A 136 -0.74 2.57 -26.20
CA ALA A 136 0.67 2.22 -26.40
C ALA A 136 0.93 0.70 -26.35
N GLU A 137 0.08 -0.07 -25.63
CA GLU A 137 0.16 -1.52 -25.59
C GLU A 137 -0.40 -2.18 -26.87
N GLU A 138 -1.48 -1.64 -27.43
CA GLU A 138 -2.05 -2.14 -28.71
C GLU A 138 -1.07 -1.97 -29.90
N SER A 139 -0.26 -0.92 -29.90
CA SER A 139 0.73 -0.63 -30.95
C SER A 139 1.93 -1.60 -30.97
N LYS A 140 2.21 -2.30 -29.87
CA LYS A 140 3.36 -3.21 -29.75
C LYS A 140 3.05 -4.68 -30.10
N GLY A 141 1.78 -5.02 -30.33
CA GLY A 141 1.33 -6.40 -30.55
C GLY A 141 1.36 -6.91 -32.00
N ASP A 142 1.78 -6.08 -32.97
CA ASP A 142 1.66 -6.38 -34.41
C ASP A 142 3.03 -6.36 -35.13
N ALA A 143 4.03 -7.05 -34.57
CA ALA A 143 5.38 -7.19 -35.15
C ALA A 143 5.88 -8.65 -35.15
#